data_AF-A0A950CX42-F1
#
_entry.id   AF-A0A950CX42-F1
#
_cell.length_a   1.000
_cell.length_b   1.000
_cell.length_c   1.000
_cell.angle_alpha   90.00
_cell.angle_beta   90.00
_cell.angle_gamma   90.00
#
_symmetry.space_group_name_H-M   'P 1'
#
loop_
_entity.id
_entity.type
_entity.pdbx_description
1 polymer ?
#
loop_
_entity_poly.entity_id
_entity_poly.type
_entity_poly.pdbx_seq_one_letter_code
_entity_poly.pdbx_strand_id
1 'polypeptide(L)'
;MSVYEERKEDLERYEFMMGRERGRLAVTMDCITDALVLVGQHGVYCQSARQLGKPAMDIQLITKSLTDAKELISSVLELKSRA
;
A
#
# COMPACT_ATOMS: atom_id res chain seq x y z
N MET A 1 -8.89 10.27 -12.39
CA MET A 1 -7.96 11.40 -12.58
C MET A 1 -6.55 10.82 -12.50
N SER A 2 -5.49 11.61 -12.68
CA SER A 2 -4.14 11.11 -12.43
C SER A 2 -3.90 10.98 -10.92
N VAL A 3 -3.04 10.05 -10.47
CA VAL A 3 -2.64 9.98 -9.04
C VAL A 3 -2.02 11.30 -8.56
N TYR A 4 -1.37 12.05 -9.46
CA TYR A 4 -0.81 13.37 -9.15
C TYR A 4 -1.86 14.44 -8.86
N GLU A 5 -3.08 14.27 -9.38
CA GLU A 5 -4.20 15.15 -9.12
C GLU A 5 -4.96 14.70 -7.87
N GLU A 6 -5.24 13.39 -7.76
CA GLU A 6 -6.00 12.81 -6.64
C GLU A 6 -5.27 12.89 -5.30
N ARG A 7 -3.93 12.80 -5.31
CA ARG A 7 -3.07 12.85 -4.11
C ARG A 7 -2.21 14.10 -4.06
N LYS A 8 -2.61 15.17 -4.75
CA LYS A 8 -1.80 16.39 -4.88
C LYS A 8 -1.35 16.95 -3.53
N GLU A 9 -2.27 17.10 -2.58
CA GLU A 9 -1.98 17.67 -1.27
C GLU A 9 -1.00 16.81 -0.47
N ASP A 10 -1.20 15.49 -0.46
CA ASP A 10 -0.30 14.54 0.20
C ASP A 10 1.09 14.57 -0.44
N LEU A 11 1.15 14.58 -1.77
CA LEU A 11 2.40 14.66 -2.53
C LEU A 11 3.15 15.95 -2.19
N GLU A 12 2.50 17.11 -2.24
CA GLU A 12 3.12 18.40 -1.89
C GLU A 12 3.64 18.38 -0.46
N ARG A 13 2.85 17.88 0.49
CA ARG A 13 3.22 17.78 1.90
C ARG A 13 4.44 16.87 2.12
N TYR A 14 4.40 15.64 1.61
CA TYR A 14 5.46 14.66 1.84
C TYR A 14 6.73 14.97 1.03
N GLU A 15 6.59 15.46 -0.20
CA GLU A 15 7.75 15.91 -0.99
C GLU A 15 8.45 17.11 -0.33
N PHE A 16 7.71 18.02 0.31
CA PHE A 16 8.29 19.11 1.09
C PHE A 16 9.03 18.62 2.34
N MET A 17 8.42 17.72 3.13
CA MET A 17 9.00 17.25 4.39
C MET A 17 10.19 16.29 4.20
N MET A 18 10.19 15.49 3.14
CA MET A 18 11.11 14.36 2.99
C MET A 18 11.96 14.41 1.72
N GLY A 19 11.74 15.41 0.86
CA GLY A 19 12.28 15.45 -0.49
C GLY A 19 11.45 14.64 -1.48
N ARG A 20 11.59 14.96 -2.77
CA ARG A 20 10.72 14.44 -3.85
C ARG A 20 10.60 12.92 -3.88
N GLU A 21 11.72 12.20 -3.82
CA GLU A 21 11.72 10.74 -3.96
C GLU A 21 11.10 10.05 -2.76
N ARG A 22 11.52 10.44 -1.54
CA ARG A 22 10.97 9.86 -0.30
C ARG A 22 9.51 10.25 -0.11
N GLY A 23 9.13 11.47 -0.48
CA GLY A 23 7.75 11.92 -0.42
C GLY A 23 6.82 11.09 -1.30
N ARG A 24 7.25 10.78 -2.54
CA ARG A 24 6.49 9.88 -3.43
C ARG A 24 6.38 8.46 -2.91
N LEU A 25 7.45 7.92 -2.33
CA LEU A 25 7.42 6.59 -1.71
C LEU A 25 6.49 6.56 -0.49
N ALA A 26 6.43 7.65 0.29
CA ALA A 26 5.48 7.77 1.40
C ALA A 26 4.02 7.75 0.89
N VAL A 27 3.68 8.55 -0.13
CA VAL A 27 2.33 8.51 -0.72
C VAL A 27 2.02 7.14 -1.36
N THR A 28 3.03 6.46 -1.91
CA THR A 28 2.86 5.10 -2.42
C THR A 28 2.51 4.11 -1.30
N MET A 29 3.13 4.24 -0.13
CA MET A 29 2.78 3.43 1.06
C MET A 29 1.33 3.63 1.49
N ASP A 30 0.83 4.86 1.42
CA ASP A 30 -0.57 5.16 1.74
C ASP A 30 -1.51 4.50 0.73
N CYS A 31 -1.20 4.60 -0.58
CA CYS A 31 -1.99 3.95 -1.63
C CYS A 31 -2.07 2.42 -1.44
N ILE A 32 -0.96 1.77 -1.08
CA ILE A 32 -0.97 0.33 -0.82
C ILE A 32 -1.72 0.01 0.48
N THR A 33 -1.66 0.88 1.48
CA THR A 33 -2.43 0.72 2.71
C THR A 33 -3.93 0.77 2.44
N ASP A 34 -4.39 1.72 1.62
CA ASP A 34 -5.79 1.79 1.21
C ASP A 34 -6.21 0.54 0.44
N ALA A 35 -5.37 0.05 -0.47
CA ALA A 35 -5.61 -1.21 -1.18
C ALA A 35 -5.73 -2.41 -0.23
N LEU A 36 -4.87 -2.51 0.79
CA LEU A 36 -4.95 -3.57 1.80
C LEU A 36 -6.25 -3.51 2.60
N VAL A 37 -6.73 -2.31 2.95
CA VAL A 37 -8.02 -2.14 3.63
C VAL A 37 -9.16 -2.64 2.76
N LEU A 38 -9.20 -2.24 1.49
CA LEU A 38 -10.23 -2.65 0.54
C LEU A 38 -10.22 -4.17 0.28
N VAL A 39 -9.03 -4.76 0.11
CA VAL A 39 -8.87 -6.21 -0.07
C VAL A 39 -9.29 -6.96 1.20
N GLY A 40 -8.94 -6.45 2.38
CA GLY A 40 -9.36 -7.03 3.66
C GLY A 40 -10.88 -7.04 3.83
N GLN A 41 -11.55 -5.94 3.48
CA GLN A 41 -13.01 -5.86 3.47
C GLN A 41 -13.62 -6.85 2.46
N HIS A 42 -13.09 -6.91 1.25
CA HIS A 42 -13.56 -7.86 0.24
C HIS A 42 -13.38 -9.31 0.69
N GLY A 43 -12.30 -9.61 1.40
CA GLY A 43 -12.03 -10.94 1.97
C GLY A 43 -13.05 -11.39 3.03
N VAL A 44 -13.79 -10.47 3.66
CA VAL A 44 -14.92 -10.83 4.54
C VAL A 44 -16.04 -11.49 3.75
N TYR A 45 -16.36 -10.95 2.57
CA TYR A 45 -17.45 -11.43 1.72
C TYR A 45 -17.02 -12.56 0.78
N CYS A 46 -15.78 -12.52 0.29
CA CYS A 46 -15.24 -13.49 -0.65
C CYS A 46 -14.45 -14.58 0.10
N GLN A 47 -15.18 -15.57 0.62
CA GLN A 47 -14.64 -16.68 1.41
C GLN A 47 -14.29 -17.89 0.55
N SER A 48 -13.29 -18.66 0.99
CA SER A 48 -12.87 -19.90 0.35
C SER A 48 -13.92 -20.99 0.52
N ALA A 49 -14.33 -21.61 -0.60
CA ALA A 49 -15.19 -22.79 -0.59
C ALA A 49 -14.49 -24.04 0.01
N ARG A 50 -13.15 -24.06 0.05
CA ARG A 50 -12.35 -25.20 0.55
C ARG A 50 -11.88 -25.03 1.99
N GLN A 51 -11.72 -23.78 2.45
CA GLN A 51 -11.20 -23.45 3.77
C GLN A 51 -12.18 -22.48 4.45
N LEU A 52 -13.12 -23.03 5.23
CA LEU A 52 -14.15 -22.24 5.92
C LEU A 52 -13.51 -21.18 6.82
N GLY A 53 -14.04 -19.95 6.75
CA GLY A 53 -13.58 -18.80 7.54
C GLY A 53 -12.27 -18.16 7.05
N LYS A 54 -11.75 -18.58 5.89
CA LYS A 54 -10.63 -17.91 5.24
C LYS A 54 -11.06 -17.23 3.95
N PRO A 55 -10.48 -16.06 3.60
CA PRO A 55 -10.70 -15.45 2.29
C PRO A 55 -10.35 -16.39 1.14
N ALA A 56 -10.89 -16.13 -0.05
CA ALA A 56 -10.51 -16.82 -1.27
C ALA A 56 -8.98 -16.75 -1.51
N MET A 57 -8.43 -17.76 -2.21
CA MET A 57 -6.97 -17.93 -2.32
C MET A 57 -6.29 -16.75 -3.04
N ASP A 58 -6.92 -16.24 -4.08
CA ASP A 58 -6.53 -15.02 -4.79
C ASP A 58 -6.46 -13.80 -3.87
N ILE A 59 -7.46 -13.60 -2.99
CA ILE A 59 -7.46 -12.51 -2.00
C ILE A 59 -6.30 -12.64 -1.02
N GLN A 60 -5.98 -13.86 -0.58
CA GLN A 60 -4.80 -14.09 0.26
C GLN A 60 -3.50 -13.74 -0.47
N LEU A 61 -3.39 -14.12 -1.75
CA LEU A 61 -2.20 -13.84 -2.57
C LEU A 61 -2.03 -12.35 -2.88
N ILE A 62 -3.13 -11.63 -3.15
CA ILE A 62 -3.12 -10.17 -3.32
C ILE A 62 -2.69 -9.50 -2.02
N THR A 63 -3.28 -9.90 -0.88
CA THR A 63 -2.92 -9.35 0.44
C THR A 63 -1.42 -9.54 0.72
N LYS A 64 -0.89 -10.74 0.44
CA LYS A 64 0.54 -11.02 0.58
C LYS A 64 1.38 -10.11 -0.32
N SER A 65 1.05 -10.03 -1.60
CA SER A 65 1.82 -9.23 -2.56
C SER A 65 1.86 -7.74 -2.20
N LEU A 66 0.73 -7.19 -1.72
CA LEU A 66 0.66 -5.81 -1.25
C LEU A 66 1.45 -5.61 0.05
N THR A 67 1.45 -6.58 0.95
CA THR A 67 2.24 -6.53 2.19
C THR A 67 3.73 -6.57 1.88
N ASP A 68 4.16 -7.49 1.02
CA ASP A 68 5.56 -7.62 0.59
C ASP A 68 6.03 -6.32 -0.10
N ALA A 69 5.18 -5.71 -0.94
CA ALA A 69 5.49 -4.42 -1.56
C ALA A 69 5.68 -3.29 -0.53
N LYS A 70 4.84 -3.22 0.50
CA LYS A 70 5.00 -2.24 1.60
C LYS A 70 6.31 -2.44 2.35
N GLU A 71 6.70 -3.68 2.62
CA GLU A 71 7.95 -3.99 3.30
C GLU A 71 9.15 -3.49 2.48
N LEU A 72 9.18 -3.77 1.18
CA LEU A 72 10.24 -3.30 0.29
C LEU A 72 10.31 -1.77 0.20
N ILE A 73 9.17 -1.09 0.10
CA ILE A 73 9.14 0.38 0.07
C ILE A 73 9.59 0.98 1.42
N SER A 74 9.15 0.40 2.53
CA SER A 74 9.56 0.83 3.88
C SER A 74 11.06 0.70 4.06
N SER A 75 11.64 -0.42 3.60
CA SER A 75 13.09 -0.62 3.58
C SER A 75 13.83 0.51 2.84
N VAL A 76 13.36 0.90 1.65
CA VAL A 76 13.97 2.00 0.88
C VAL A 76 13.83 3.35 1.61
N LEU A 77 12.67 3.61 2.22
CA LEU A 77 12.44 4.84 3.00
C LEU A 77 13.39 4.95 4.19
N GLU A 78 13.65 3.84 4.88
CA GLU A 78 14.61 3.76 5.99
C GLU A 78 16.05 3.96 5.49
N LEU A 79 16.45 3.30 4.39
CA LEU A 79 17.78 3.45 3.81
C LEU A 79 18.07 4.91 3.41
N LYS A 80 17.13 5.57 2.74
CA LYS A 80 17.24 6.98 2.33
C LYS A 80 17.09 7.98 3.48
N SER A 81 16.76 7.53 4.69
CA SER A 81 16.74 8.40 5.87
C SER A 81 18.11 8.54 6.55
N ARG A 82 19.03 7.62 6.26
CA ARG A 82 20.35 7.51 6.89
C ARG A 82 21.50 8.02 6.01
N ALA A 83 21.21 8.38 4.77
CA ALA A 83 22.14 8.96 3.79
C ALA A 83 21.97 10.48 3.75
#